data_AF-A0A7K4I6S2-F1
#
_entry.id   AF-A0A7K4I6S2-F1
#
_cell.length_a   1.000
_cell.length_b   1.000
_cell.length_c   1.000
_cell.angle_alpha   90.00
_cell.angle_beta   90.00
_cell.angle_gamma   90.00
#
_symmetry.space_group_name_H-M   'P 1'
#
loop_
_entity.id
_entity.type
_entity.pdbx_description
1 polymer ?
#
loop_
_entity_poly.entity_id
_entity_poly.type
_entity_poly.pdbx_seq_one_letter_code
_entity_poly.pdbx_strand_id
1 'polypeptide(L)' 'MKQKLRIDAGSVNMKRKTVIITFELVDESIEETDKRIAQELLNWFQEDAVSIPWVKNIKDITVKNA' A
#
# COMPACT_ATOMS: atom_id res chain seq x y z
N MET A 1 21.28 -12.77 40.28
CA MET A 1 21.25 -11.40 39.73
C MET A 1 20.42 -11.42 38.45
N LYS A 2 19.27 -10.75 38.42
CA LYS A 2 18.45 -10.63 37.19
C LYS A 2 18.87 -9.34 36.50
N GLN A 3 19.58 -9.45 35.38
CA GLN A 3 19.94 -8.31 34.54
C GLN A 3 18.66 -7.85 33.83
N LYS A 4 18.14 -6.69 34.23
CA LYS A 4 16.98 -6.06 33.61
C LYS A 4 17.45 -5.41 32.31
N LEU A 5 17.18 -6.03 31.16
CA LEU A 5 17.34 -5.35 29.87
C LEU A 5 16.39 -4.14 29.86
N ARG A 6 16.97 -2.94 29.98
CA ARG A 6 16.30 -1.70 29.59
C ARG A 6 16.45 -1.61 28.08
N ILE A 7 15.40 -1.94 27.35
CA ILE A 7 15.30 -1.53 25.96
C ILE A 7 14.96 -0.05 26.06
N ASP A 8 15.97 0.80 25.96
CA ASP A 8 15.74 2.22 25.75
C ASP A 8 14.86 2.32 24.50
N ALA A 9 13.64 2.84 24.68
CA ALA A 9 12.73 3.16 23.61
C ALA A 9 13.27 4.35 22.82
N GLY A 10 14.49 4.22 22.28
CA GLY A 10 14.93 4.99 21.15
C GLY A 10 13.94 4.67 20.06
N SER A 11 13.02 5.62 19.82
CA SER A 11 12.10 5.63 18.70
C SER A 11 12.81 5.04 17.49
N VAL A 12 12.44 3.80 17.11
CA VAL A 12 12.86 3.23 15.84
C VAL A 12 12.23 4.17 14.83
N ASN A 13 13.01 5.15 14.37
CA ASN A 13 12.61 6.08 13.35
C ASN A 13 12.53 5.27 12.07
N MET A 14 11.43 4.55 11.90
CA MET A 14 11.16 3.77 10.71
C MET A 14 11.17 4.79 9.58
N LYS A 15 12.26 4.82 8.80
CA LYS A 15 12.35 5.63 7.59
C LYS A 15 11.18 5.21 6.72
N ARG A 16 10.10 6.00 6.76
CA ARG A 16 8.87 5.68 6.05
C ARG A 16 9.16 5.88 4.57
N LYS A 17 8.95 4.83 3.78
CA LYS A 17 9.01 4.93 2.32
C LYS A 17 7.58 5.01 1.80
N THR A 18 7.37 5.90 0.84
CA THR A 18 6.14 5.97 0.04
C THR A 18 6.48 5.45 -1.34
N VAL A 19 5.66 4.54 -1.87
CA VAL A 19 5.76 4.02 -3.23
C VAL A 19 4.55 4.54 -4.00
N ILE A 20 4.78 5.00 -5.23
CA ILE A 20 3.73 5.35 -6.19
C ILE A 20 3.81 4.30 -7.29
N ILE A 21 2.69 3.64 -7.56
CA ILE A 21 2.55 2.64 -8.62
C ILE A 21 1.63 3.24 -9.68
N THR A 22 2.04 3.17 -10.94
CA THR A 22 1.25 3.64 -12.08
C THR A 22 0.85 2.44 -12.91
N PHE A 23 -0.43 2.36 -13.25
CA PHE A 23 -0.98 1.36 -14.15
C PHE A 23 -1.36 2.03 -15.45
N GLU A 24 -1.08 1.35 -16.56
CA GLU A 24 -1.69 1.66 -17.84
C GLU A 24 -2.98 0.84 -17.90
N LEU A 25 -4.11 1.54 -18.05
CA LEU A 25 -5.41 0.89 -18.17
C LEU A 25 -5.73 0.69 -19.66
N VAL A 26 -6.41 -0.41 -19.96
CA VAL A 26 -6.90 -0.70 -21.31
C VAL A 26 -8.12 0.17 -21.64
N ASP A 27 -8.46 0.29 -22.92
CA ASP A 27 -9.55 1.15 -23.41
C ASP A 27 -10.90 0.80 -22.78
N GLU A 28 -11.15 -0.47 -22.44
CA GLU A 28 -12.38 -0.93 -21.77
C GLU A 28 -12.59 -0.26 -20.40
N SER A 29 -11.51 0.23 -19.77
CA SER A 29 -11.60 0.97 -18.51
C SER A 29 -12.37 2.29 -18.63
N ILE A 30 -12.51 2.84 -19.84
CA ILE A 30 -13.29 4.07 -20.11
C ILE A 30 -14.77 3.88 -19.76
N GLU A 31 -15.28 2.65 -19.85
CA GLU A 31 -16.67 2.34 -19.52
C GLU A 31 -16.92 2.18 -18.02
N GLU A 32 -15.84 2.09 -17.23
CA GLU A 32 -15.91 1.88 -15.79
C GLU A 32 -15.68 3.18 -15.01
N THR A 33 -16.35 3.30 -13.87
CA THR A 33 -16.16 4.48 -13.01
C THR A 33 -14.80 4.42 -12.31
N ASP A 34 -14.12 5.56 -12.15
CA ASP A 34 -12.89 5.70 -11.36
C ASP A 34 -12.99 5.02 -9.98
N LYS A 35 -14.14 5.17 -9.32
CA LYS A 35 -14.42 4.57 -8.01
C LYS A 35 -14.38 3.05 -8.07
N ARG A 36 -14.95 2.46 -9.12
CA ARG A 36 -14.96 1.01 -9.31
C ARG A 36 -13.56 0.50 -9.61
N ILE A 37 -12.83 1.15 -10.51
CA ILE A 37 -11.43 0.83 -10.82
C ILE A 37 -10.56 0.89 -9.56
N ALA A 38 -10.67 1.95 -8.76
CA ALA A 38 -9.93 2.10 -7.51
C ALA A 38 -10.26 1.00 -6.49
N GLN A 39 -11.54 0.60 -6.39
CA GLN A 39 -11.96 -0.47 -5.49
C GLN A 39 -11.45 -1.84 -5.95
N GLU A 40 -11.53 -2.14 -7.24
CA GLU A 40 -11.04 -3.41 -7.80
C GLU A 40 -9.51 -3.54 -7.63
N LEU A 41 -8.77 -2.46 -7.89
CA LEU A 41 -7.32 -2.42 -7.63
C LEU A 41 -7.00 -2.61 -6.13
N LEU A 42 -7.77 -1.98 -5.23
CA LEU A 42 -7.57 -2.15 -3.79
C LEU A 42 -7.80 -3.60 -3.37
N ASN A 43 -8.88 -4.21 -3.84
CA ASN A 43 -9.19 -5.61 -3.56
C ASN A 43 -8.09 -6.52 -4.08
N TRP A 44 -7.63 -6.31 -5.32
CA TRP A 44 -6.53 -7.07 -5.91
C TRP A 44 -5.25 -6.99 -5.05
N PHE A 45 -4.91 -5.81 -4.56
CA PHE A 45 -3.77 -5.65 -3.65
C PHE A 45 -3.96 -6.27 -2.26
N GLN A 46 -5.19 -6.49 -1.81
CA GLN A 46 -5.49 -7.07 -0.50
C GLN A 46 -5.65 -8.60 -0.56
N GLU A 47 -6.27 -9.12 -1.61
CA GLU A 47 -6.67 -10.52 -1.75
C GLU A 47 -5.65 -11.34 -2.55
N ASP A 48 -5.11 -10.78 -3.63
CA ASP A 48 -4.29 -11.53 -4.60
C ASP A 48 -2.80 -11.17 -4.58
N ALA A 49 -2.43 -10.03 -3.99
CA ALA A 49 -1.02 -9.68 -3.85
C ALA A 49 -0.35 -10.57 -2.80
N VAL A 50 0.69 -11.29 -3.23
CA VAL A 50 1.64 -12.01 -2.36
C VAL A 50 2.00 -11.10 -1.19
N SER A 51 1.79 -11.57 0.04
CA SER A 51 2.11 -10.80 1.26
C SER A 51 3.52 -10.23 1.16
N ILE A 52 3.61 -8.92 0.94
CA ILE A 52 4.89 -8.25 0.75
C ILE A 52 5.41 -7.88 2.16
N PRO A 53 6.53 -8.45 2.64
CA PRO A 53 6.93 -8.33 4.06
C PRO A 53 7.17 -6.91 4.57
N TRP A 54 7.35 -5.96 3.65
CA TRP A 54 7.60 -4.54 3.93
C TRP A 54 6.40 -3.63 3.62
N VAL A 55 5.28 -4.17 3.13
CA VAL A 55 4.04 -3.42 2.94
C VAL A 55 3.22 -3.51 4.22
N LYS A 56 3.08 -2.36 4.88
CA LYS A 56 2.31 -2.26 6.14
C LYS A 56 0.83 -1.98 5.91
N ASN A 57 0.52 -1.11 4.94
CA ASN A 57 -0.85 -0.74 4.59
C ASN A 57 -0.85 -0.02 3.24
N ILE A 58 -1.97 -0.11 2.53
CA ILE A 58 -2.29 0.72 1.37
C ILE A 58 -3.15 1.87 1.86
N LYS A 59 -2.69 3.09 1.61
CA LYS A 59 -3.36 4.29 2.14
C LYS A 59 -4.43 4.83 1.21
N ASP A 60 -4.18 4.77 -0.09
CA ASP A 60 -5.04 5.35 -1.12
C ASP A 60 -4.71 4.76 -2.49
N ILE A 61 -5.71 4.73 -3.37
CA ILE A 61 -5.57 4.47 -4.80
C ILE A 61 -6.32 5.58 -5.53
N THR A 62 -5.59 6.38 -6.29
CA THR A 62 -6.15 7.48 -7.08
C THR A 62 -6.12 7.13 -8.57
N VAL A 63 -7.28 7.17 -9.23
CA VAL A 63 -7.37 7.16 -10.70
C VAL A 63 -7.28 8.61 -11.18
N LYS A 64 -6.45 8.88 -12.19
CA LYS A 64 -6.27 10.21 -12.77
C LYS A 64 -6.37 10.11 -14.28
N ASN A 65 -7.10 11.05 -14.87
CA ASN A 65 -7.06 11.25 -16.32
C ASN A 65 -5.68 11.77 -16.71
N ALA A 66 -5.13 11.22 -17.79
CA ALA A 66 -3.86 11.66 -18.38
C ALA A 66 -4.02 12.99 -19.12
#